data_AF-A0A2M7UZ66-F1
#
_entry.id   AF-A0A2M7UZ66-F1
#
_cell.length_a   1.000
_cell.length_b   1.000
_cell.length_c   1.000
_cell.angle_alpha   90.00
_cell.angle_beta   90.00
_cell.angle_gamma   90.00
#
_symmetry.space_group_name_H-M   'P 1'
#
loop_
_entity.id
_entity.type
_entity.pdbx_description
1 polymer ?
#
loop_
_entity_poly.entity_id
_entity_poly.type
_entity_poly.pdbx_seq_one_letter_code
_entity_poly.pdbx_strand_id
1 'polypeptide(L)' 'QGKNKKIVVFKYKAKKRYKVKKGHRQPFTEVEIKNIEL' A
#
# COMPACT_ATOMS: atom_id res chain seq x y z
N GLN A 1 14.38 -0.92 -4.90
CA GLN A 1 13.05 -0.36 -4.58
C GLN A 1 12.12 -1.50 -4.19
N GLY A 2 11.69 -1.52 -2.93
CA GLY A 2 10.89 -2.60 -2.36
C GLY A 2 9.38 -2.41 -2.60
N LYS A 3 8.64 -3.53 -2.61
CA LYS A 3 7.17 -3.50 -2.54
C LYS A 3 6.78 -3.84 -1.11
N ASN A 4 6.06 -2.93 -0.45
CA ASN A 4 5.62 -3.15 0.93
C ASN A 4 4.58 -4.27 0.99
N LYS A 5 4.24 -4.72 2.20
CA LYS A 5 3.26 -5.79 2.43
C LYS A 5 1.93 -5.47 1.72
N LYS A 6 1.30 -6.51 1.16
CA LYS A 6 0.06 -6.39 0.39
C LYS A 6 -1.09 -6.02 1.34
N ILE A 7 -1.69 -4.86 1.13
CA ILE A 7 -2.91 -4.43 1.84
C ILE A 7 -4.11 -4.88 1.01
N VAL A 8 -5.06 -5.58 1.64
CA VAL A 8 -6.29 -6.03 0.98
C VAL A 8 -7.36 -4.96 1.20
N VAL A 9 -7.74 -4.26 0.13
CA VAL A 9 -8.82 -3.27 0.16
C VAL A 9 -10.10 -3.93 -0.34
N PHE A 10 -11.12 -3.97 0.51
CA PHE A 10 -12.44 -4.47 0.17
C PHE A 10 -13.45 -3.33 0.18
N LYS A 11 -14.04 -3.04 -0.98
CA LYS A 11 -15.13 -2.08 -1.12
C LYS A 11 -16.45 -2.83 -1.22
N TYR A 12 -17.41 -2.46 -0.38
CA TYR A 12 -18.76 -3.02 -0.37
C TYR A 12 -19.80 -1.91 -0.40
N LYS A 13 -20.86 -2.08 -1.21
CA LYS A 13 -22.09 -1.29 -1.12
C LYS A 13 -23.29 -2.23 -1.01
N ALA A 14 -24.11 -2.02 0.02
CA ALA A 14 -25.33 -2.80 0.24
C ALA A 14 -26.34 -2.59 -0.90
N LYS A 15 -27.09 -3.64 -1.25
CA LYS A 15 -28.19 -3.66 -2.24
C LYS A 15 -27.83 -3.28 -3.68
N LYS A 16 -26.58 -2.87 -3.96
CA LYS A 16 -26.07 -2.55 -5.31
C LYS A 16 -25.23 -3.65 -5.95
N ARG A 17 -25.19 -4.85 -5.34
CA ARG A 17 -24.34 -6.01 -5.74
C ARG A 17 -22.87 -5.63 -5.98
N TYR A 18 -22.41 -4.51 -5.42
CA TYR A 18 -21.06 -3.98 -5.64
C TYR A 18 -20.14 -4.46 -4.53
N LYS A 19 -19.25 -5.39 -4.89
CA LYS A 19 -18.19 -5.95 -4.06
C LYS A 19 -16.91 -5.98 -4.88
N VAL A 20 -15.90 -5.21 -4.49
CA VAL A 20 -14.61 -5.18 -5.19
C VAL A 20 -13.49 -5.45 -4.19
N LYS A 21 -12.72 -6.51 -4.43
CA LYS A 21 -11.51 -6.85 -3.67
C LYS A 21 -10.29 -6.50 -4.53
N LYS A 22 -9.57 -5.44 -4.16
CA LYS A 22 -8.33 -5.04 -4.83
C LYS A 22 -7.18 -5.17 -3.86
N GLY A 23 -6.08 -5.76 -4.32
CA GLY A 23 -4.81 -5.68 -3.59
C GLY A 23 -4.15 -4.33 -3.85
N HIS A 24 -3.79 -3.61 -2.80
CA HIS A 24 -2.90 -2.47 -2.88
C HIS A 24 -1.51 -2.88 -2.40
N ARG A 25 -0.48 -2.60 -3.20
CA ARG A 25 0.91 -2.74 -2.77
C ARG A 25 1.51 -1.35 -2.76
N GLN A 26 1.93 -0.91 -1.58
CA GLN A 26 2.60 0.38 -1.44
C GLN A 26 4.05 0.23 -1.91
N PRO A 27 4.52 0.93 -2.96
CA PRO A 27 5.94 1.04 -3.23
C PRO A 27 6.61 1.78 -2.06
N PHE A 28 7.79 1.33 -1.64
CA PHE A 28 8.60 2.08 -0.69
C PHE A 28 10.03 2.19 -1.18
N THR A 29 10.65 3.30 -0.81
CA THR A 29 12.06 3.57 -1.04
C THR A 29 12.75 3.47 0.30
N GLU A 30 13.79 2.66 0.36
CA GLU A 30 14.68 2.58 1.50
C GLU A 30 15.82 3.58 1.25
N VAL A 31 16.11 4.40 2.27
CA VAL A 31 17.14 5.43 2.20
C VAL A 31 18.09 5.22 3.37
N GLU A 32 19.37 5.10 3.08
CA GLU A 32 20.45 5.03 4.05
C GLU A 32 20.99 6.44 4.29
N ILE A 33 20.96 6.92 5.54
CA ILE A 33 21.53 8.21 5.88
C ILE A 33 23.02 8.02 6.19
N LYS A 34 23.87 8.49 5.28
CA LYS A 34 25.32 8.27 5.34
C LYS A 34 26.06 9.25 6.23
N ASN A 35 25.64 10.50 6.27
CA ASN A 35 26.19 11.51 7.15
C ASN A 35 25.08 12.49 7.53
N ILE A 36 25.14 12.94 8.77
CA ILE A 36 24.37 14.09 9.25
C ILE A 36 25.43 15.07 9.76
N GLU A 37 25.58 16.20 9.08
CA GLU A 37 26.42 17.31 9.55
C GLU A 37 25.55 18.31 10.34
N LEU A 38 26.15 18.89 11.37
CA LEU A 38 25.52 19.79 12.35
C LEU A 38 25.70 21.26 11.97
#